data_AF-Q8W2I4-F1
#
_entry.id   AF-Q8W2I4-F1
#
_cell.length_a   1.000
_cell.length_b   1.000
_cell.length_c   1.000
_cell.angle_alpha   90.00
_cell.angle_beta   90.00
_cell.angle_gamma   90.00
#
_symmetry.space_group_name_H-M   'P 1'
#
loop_
_entity.id
_entity.type
_entity.pdbx_description
1 polymer ?
#
loop_
_entity_poly.entity_id
_entity_poly.type
_entity_poly.pdbx_seq_one_letter_code
_entity_poly.pdbx_strand_id
1 'polypeptide(L)'
;QMDVKTAFLNGNLTKDVYMIQSEGFVNPKNGRKVCKLQRSIYGLKQASRSWNIRFDEVVKGFGFTKNEEESCVYKKESGSFVVFLILYVDDM
;
A
#
# COMPACT_ATOMS: atom_id res chain seq x y z
N GLN A 1 -1.40 -2.16 18.14
CA GLN A 1 -1.74 -2.88 16.91
C GLN A 1 -2.99 -2.26 16.30
N MET A 2 -2.88 -1.82 15.06
CA MET A 2 -3.87 -1.16 14.24
C MET A 2 -3.82 -1.80 12.85
N ASP A 3 -4.96 -2.31 12.39
CA ASP A 3 -5.13 -2.81 11.03
C ASP A 3 -5.39 -1.64 10.07
N VAL A 4 -4.57 -1.51 9.03
CA VAL A 4 -4.76 -0.48 8.01
C VAL A 4 -5.81 -0.95 7.01
N LYS A 5 -7.04 -0.47 7.20
CA LYS A 5 -8.14 -0.73 6.28
C LYS A 5 -7.75 -0.38 4.84
N THR A 6 -7.95 -1.35 3.95
CA THR A 6 -7.66 -1.22 2.52
C THR A 6 -6.21 -0.84 2.19
N ALA A 7 -5.24 -1.29 3.00
CA ALA A 7 -3.81 -1.01 2.83
C ALA A 7 -3.35 -1.03 1.36
N PHE A 8 -3.66 -2.10 0.63
CA PHE A 8 -3.25 -2.25 -0.77
C PHE A 8 -3.82 -1.20 -1.72
N LEU A 9 -5.04 -0.68 -1.47
CA LEU A 9 -5.65 0.38 -2.30
C LEU A 9 -4.90 1.71 -2.21
N ASN A 10 -4.10 1.92 -1.16
CA ASN A 10 -3.23 3.09 -1.04
C ASN A 10 -1.97 2.97 -1.92
N GLY A 11 -1.60 1.76 -2.33
CA GLY A 11 -0.44 1.51 -3.17
C GLY A 11 -0.59 2.09 -4.58
N ASN A 12 0.43 2.82 -5.03
CA ASN A 12 0.52 3.30 -6.41
C ASN A 12 0.91 2.17 -7.37
N LEU A 13 0.35 2.19 -8.58
CA LEU A 13 0.80 1.34 -9.69
C LEU A 13 1.78 2.12 -10.57
N THR A 14 2.96 1.54 -10.82
CA THR A 14 3.97 2.13 -11.72
C THR A 14 3.80 1.69 -13.17
N LYS A 15 2.92 0.72 -13.42
CA LYS A 15 2.62 0.18 -14.74
C LYS A 15 1.11 0.09 -14.92
N ASP A 16 0.68 0.14 -16.17
CA ASP A 16 -0.69 -0.15 -16.52
C ASP A 16 -1.01 -1.62 -16.24
N VAL A 17 -1.98 -1.84 -15.36
CA VAL A 17 -2.52 -3.17 -15.05
C VAL A 17 -3.99 -3.18 -15.46
N TYR A 18 -4.37 -4.20 -16.22
CA TYR A 18 -5.74 -4.41 -16.67
C TYR A 18 -6.28 -5.70 -16.07
N MET A 19 -7.57 -5.72 -15.77
CA MET A 19 -8.29 -6.91 -15.32
C MET A 19 -9.59 -7.08 -16.11
N ILE A 20 -10.06 -8.32 -16.20
CA ILE A 20 -11.38 -8.62 -16.73
C ILE A 20 -12.43 -7.96 -15.82
N GLN A 21 -13.57 -7.56 -16.39
CA GLN A 21 -14.70 -7.06 -15.62
C GLN A 21 -15.11 -8.10 -14.57
N SER A 22 -15.32 -7.67 -13.32
CA SER A 22 -15.75 -8.56 -12.26
C SER A 22 -17.14 -9.13 -12.54
N GLU A 23 -17.36 -10.34 -12.05
CA GLU A 23 -18.67 -10.97 -12.06
C GLU A 23 -19.69 -10.04 -11.37
N GLY A 24 -20.89 -9.91 -11.96
CA GLY A 24 -21.92 -8.98 -11.51
C GLY A 24 -21.76 -7.52 -11.97
N PHE A 25 -20.60 -7.14 -12.55
CA PHE A 25 -20.35 -5.78 -13.06
C PHE A 25 -20.09 -5.72 -14.58
N VAL A 26 -20.21 -6.86 -15.27
CA VAL A 26 -20.02 -6.92 -16.72
C VAL A 26 -21.07 -6.06 -17.42
N ASN A 27 -20.63 -5.07 -18.19
CA ASN A 27 -21.53 -4.24 -18.98
C ASN A 27 -22.15 -5.06 -20.12
N PRO A 28 -23.50 -5.22 -20.21
CA PRO A 28 -24.14 -6.03 -21.25
C PRO A 28 -23.85 -5.56 -22.67
N LYS A 29 -23.66 -4.26 -22.86
CA LYS A 29 -23.34 -3.65 -24.17
C LYS A 29 -21.85 -3.72 -24.49
N ASN A 30 -20.99 -3.94 -23.50
CA ASN A 30 -19.54 -3.85 -23.63
C ASN A 30 -18.82 -5.00 -22.91
N GLY A 31 -19.34 -6.23 -23.03
CA GLY A 31 -18.84 -7.37 -22.25
C GLY A 31 -17.37 -7.74 -22.50
N ARG A 32 -16.80 -7.32 -23.64
CA ARG A 32 -15.39 -7.58 -24.00
C ARG A 32 -14.40 -6.53 -23.50
N LYS A 33 -14.86 -5.45 -22.84
CA LYS A 33 -13.96 -4.44 -22.27
C LYS A 33 -13.26 -4.99 -21.02
N VAL A 34 -12.13 -4.36 -20.70
CA VAL A 34 -11.32 -4.62 -19.50
C VAL A 34 -11.27 -3.37 -18.63
N CYS A 35 -11.04 -3.56 -17.33
CA CYS A 35 -10.88 -2.48 -16.37
C CYS A 35 -9.39 -2.15 -16.23
N LYS A 36 -9.04 -0.87 -16.38
CA LYS A 36 -7.70 -0.37 -16.04
C LYS A 36 -7.64 -0.03 -14.56
N LEU A 37 -6.78 -0.72 -13.81
CA LEU A 37 -6.58 -0.45 -12.40
C LEU A 37 -5.85 0.88 -12.20
N GLN A 38 -6.41 1.75 -11.36
CA GLN A 38 -5.82 3.05 -10.99
C GLN A 38 -4.97 2.95 -9.72
N ARG A 39 -5.21 1.92 -8.91
CA ARG A 39 -4.55 1.66 -7.63
C ARG A 39 -4.23 0.18 -7.53
N SER A 40 -3.29 -0.15 -6.66
CA SER A 40 -3.00 -1.54 -6.36
C SER A 40 -4.18 -2.19 -5.64
N ILE A 41 -4.39 -3.48 -5.85
CA ILE A 41 -5.46 -4.26 -5.21
C ILE A 41 -4.87 -5.54 -4.64
N TYR A 42 -5.56 -6.14 -3.66
CA TYR A 42 -5.17 -7.45 -3.15
C TYR A 42 -5.11 -8.50 -4.28
N GLY A 43 -4.18 -9.45 -4.17
CA GLY A 43 -3.94 -10.48 -5.17
C GLY A 43 -3.01 -10.08 -6.31
N LEU A 44 -2.68 -8.79 -6.47
CA LEU A 44 -1.58 -8.41 -7.36
C LEU A 44 -0.24 -8.81 -6.75
N LYS A 45 0.65 -9.40 -7.55
CA LYS A 45 2.00 -9.79 -7.09
C LYS A 45 2.79 -8.62 -6.49
N GLN A 46 2.57 -7.42 -6.99
CA GLN A 46 3.19 -6.18 -6.51
C GLN A 46 2.42 -5.46 -5.39
N ALA A 47 1.29 -5.98 -4.91
CA ALA A 47 0.40 -5.29 -3.98
C ALA A 47 1.10 -4.81 -2.72
N SER A 48 1.72 -5.75 -1.99
CA SER A 48 2.42 -5.46 -0.73
C SER A 48 3.60 -4.52 -0.93
N ARG A 49 4.31 -4.63 -2.06
CA ARG A 49 5.44 -3.74 -2.38
C ARG A 49 4.97 -2.31 -2.68
N SER A 50 3.92 -2.15 -3.49
CA SER A 50 3.32 -0.85 -3.78
C SER A 50 2.80 -0.17 -2.52
N TRP A 51 2.21 -0.94 -1.60
CA TRP A 51 1.80 -0.46 -0.29
C TRP A 51 2.99 -0.03 0.58
N ASN A 52 4.00 -0.89 0.73
CA ASN A 52 5.17 -0.59 1.57
C ASN A 52 5.93 0.67 1.11
N ILE A 53 6.10 0.85 -0.21
CA ILE A 53 6.71 2.06 -0.79
C ILE A 53 5.88 3.30 -0.42
N ARG A 54 4.56 3.23 -0.61
CA ARG A 54 3.68 4.36 -0.29
C ARG A 54 3.72 4.69 1.20
N PHE A 55 3.72 3.68 2.06
CA PHE A 55 3.79 3.85 3.49
C PHE A 55 5.10 4.52 3.91
N ASP A 56 6.24 4.05 3.38
CA ASP A 56 7.56 4.63 3.64
C ASP A 56 7.62 6.12 3.28
N GLU A 57 7.13 6.49 2.10
CA GLU A 57 7.04 7.90 1.66
C GLU A 57 6.25 8.76 2.66
N VAL A 58 5.09 8.28 3.09
CA VAL A 58 4.18 9.03 3.98
C VAL A 58 4.76 9.14 5.39
N VAL A 59 5.27 8.04 5.94
CA VAL A 59 5.79 7.99 7.31
C VAL A 59 7.07 8.82 7.46
N LYS A 60 7.94 8.82 6.44
CA LYS A 60 9.07 9.75 6.38
C LYS A 60 8.63 11.21 6.35
N GLY A 61 7.55 11.53 5.65
CA GLY A 61 6.93 12.86 5.68
C GLY A 61 6.47 13.31 7.07
N PHE A 62 6.17 12.37 7.97
CA PHE A 62 5.86 12.65 9.38
C PHE A 62 7.10 12.76 10.28
N GLY A 63 8.31 12.71 9.73
CA GLY A 63 9.58 12.86 10.46
C GLY A 63 10.07 11.56 11.10
N PHE A 64 9.59 10.41 10.65
CA PHE A 64 10.16 9.12 11.02
C PHE A 64 11.33 8.76 10.10
N THR A 65 12.34 8.10 10.66
CA THR A 65 13.46 7.53 9.92
C THR A 65 13.33 6.02 9.94
N LYS A 66 13.44 5.40 8.76
CA LYS A 66 13.44 3.94 8.61
C LYS A 66 14.76 3.37 9.16
N ASN A 67 14.68 2.29 9.93
CA ASN A 67 15.86 1.58 10.41
C ASN A 67 16.58 0.88 9.23
N GLU A 68 17.91 0.94 9.21
CA GLU A 68 18.73 0.35 8.14
C GLU A 68 18.87 -1.17 8.25
N GLU A 69 18.87 -1.70 9.48
CA GLU A 69 19.01 -3.13 9.77
C GLU A 69 17.66 -3.85 9.70
N GLU A 70 16.59 -3.15 10.12
CA GLU A 70 15.23 -3.71 10.15
C GLU A 70 14.23 -2.84 9.38
N SER A 71 13.95 -3.24 8.14
CA SER A 71 13.13 -2.47 7.21
C SER A 71 11.65 -2.33 7.62
N CYS A 72 11.16 -3.10 8.59
CA CYS A 72 9.81 -2.90 9.14
C CYS A 72 9.76 -1.86 10.26
N VAL A 73 10.89 -1.41 10.80
CA VAL A 73 10.96 -0.50 11.96
C VAL A 73 11.25 0.93 11.52
N TYR A 74 10.49 1.86 12.09
CA TYR A 74 10.66 3.30 11.95
C TYR A 74 10.83 3.93 13.32
N LYS A 75 11.68 4.96 13.40
CA LYS A 75 11.99 5.67 14.64
C LYS A 75 11.77 7.17 14.44
N LYS A 76 11.16 7.82 15.42
CA LYS A 76 11.08 9.29 15.50
C LYS A 76 11.54 9.75 16.87
N GLU A 77 12.41 10.74 16.90
CA GLU A 77 12.91 11.37 18.13
C GLU A 77 12.38 12.80 18.24
N SER A 78 11.97 13.19 19.45
CA SER A 78 11.55 14.55 19.76
C SER A 78 11.97 14.89 21.19
N GLY A 79 13.11 15.56 21.33
CA GLY A 79 13.72 15.82 22.63
C GLY A 79 14.10 14.52 23.34
N SER A 80 13.54 14.28 24.52
CA SER A 80 13.71 13.04 25.28
C SER A 80 12.74 11.91 24.90
N PHE A 81 11.79 12.17 23.99
CA PHE A 81 10.81 11.18 23.56
C PHE A 81 11.28 10.44 22.31
N VAL A 82 11.12 9.12 22.33
CA VAL A 82 11.37 8.24 21.18
C VAL A 82 10.11 7.44 20.91
N VAL A 83 9.67 7.45 19.65
CA VAL A 83 8.55 6.66 19.16
C VAL A 83 9.07 5.65 18.16
N PHE A 84 8.70 4.38 18.37
CA PHE A 84 8.91 3.31 17.41
C PHE A 84 7.59 2.97 16.74
N LEU A 85 7.64 2.80 15.42
CA LEU A 85 6.55 2.34 14.60
C LEU A 85 7.03 1.10 13.84
N ILE A 86 6.24 0.03 13.86
CA ILE A 86 6.58 -1.24 13.23
C ILE A 86 5.48 -1.56 12.23
N LEU A 87 5.83 -1.87 10.98
CA LEU A 87 4.87 -2.24 9.95
C LEU A 87 5.06 -3.70 9.54
N TYR A 88 4.06 -4.54 9.80
CA TYR A 88 4.02 -5.91 9.31
C TYR A 88 2.88 -6.08 8.29
N VAL A 89 3.23 -6.06 7.00
CA VAL A 89 2.26 -6.09 5.89
C VAL A 89 1.25 -4.93 6.00
N ASP A 90 0.06 -5.17 6.56
CA ASP A 90 -1.03 -4.23 6.79
C ASP A 90 -1.30 -3.92 8.27
N ASP A 91 -0.60 -4.59 9.19
CA ASP A 91 -0.63 -4.34 10.64
C ASP A 91 0.44 -3.33 11.07
N MET A 92 0.08 -2.46 12.02
CA MET A 92 0.95 -1.43 12.62
C MET A 92 0.85 -1.35 14.15
#